data_AF-A0A4Q4D277-F1
#
_entry.id   AF-A0A4Q4D277-F1
#
_cell.length_a   1.000
_cell.length_b   1.000
_cell.length_c   1.000
_cell.angle_alpha   90.00
_cell.angle_beta   90.00
_cell.angle_gamma   90.00
#
_symmetry.space_group_name_H-M   'P 1'
#
loop_
_entity.id
_entity.type
_entity.pdbx_description
1 polymer ?
#
loop_
_entity_poly.entity_id
_entity_poly.type
_entity_poly.pdbx_seq_one_letter_code
_entity_poly.pdbx_strand_id
1 'polypeptide(L)'
;MLDAPKDVLHRYLTRGREALTWKLDGLTEHDARRPLTPTGTNLLGLVNHTAVCAAEYFGVTFDRPFEGPLPDVDADPHADFVVPADVSL
;
A
#
# COMPACT_ATOMS: atom_id res chain seq x y z
N MET A 1 -26.11 7.58 18.01
CA MET A 1 -25.89 6.18 17.58
C MET A 1 -24.41 6.02 17.34
N LEU A 2 -23.79 4.97 17.88
CA LEU A 2 -22.45 4.58 17.42
C LEU A 2 -22.56 4.12 15.97
N ASP A 3 -21.63 4.52 15.12
CA ASP A 3 -21.53 4.04 13.74
C ASP A 3 -21.45 2.51 13.73
N ALA A 4 -21.99 1.87 12.69
CA ALA A 4 -21.77 0.43 12.52
C ALA A 4 -20.25 0.16 12.39
N PRO A 5 -19.71 -0.94 12.95
CA PRO A 5 -18.28 -1.24 12.87
C PRO A 5 -17.72 -1.21 11.44
N LYS A 6 -18.52 -1.64 10.46
CA LYS A 6 -18.21 -1.53 9.03
C LYS A 6 -17.95 -0.09 8.60
N ASP A 7 -18.84 0.84 8.94
CA ASP A 7 -18.73 2.24 8.54
C ASP A 7 -17.50 2.91 9.16
N VAL A 8 -17.17 2.54 10.41
CA VAL A 8 -15.93 2.97 11.08
C VAL A 8 -14.70 2.50 10.31
N LEU A 9 -14.64 1.22 9.95
CA LEU A 9 -13.52 0.64 9.20
C LEU A 9 -13.39 1.25 7.80
N HIS A 10 -14.49 1.39 7.07
CA HIS A 10 -14.48 2.02 5.75
C HIS A 10 -13.93 3.44 5.81
N ARG A 11 -14.37 4.24 6.80
CA ARG A 11 -13.86 5.61 6.97
C ARG A 11 -12.38 5.63 7.34
N TYR A 12 -11.95 4.77 8.27
CA TYR A 12 -10.55 4.68 8.69
C TYR A 12 -9.62 4.32 7.53
N LEU A 13 -9.94 3.25 6.80
CA LEU A 13 -9.15 2.76 5.68
C LEU A 13 -9.15 3.75 4.50
N THR A 14 -10.29 4.38 4.21
CA THR A 14 -10.39 5.39 3.16
C THR A 14 -9.49 6.59 3.48
N ARG A 15 -9.54 7.11 4.70
CA ARG A 15 -8.66 8.22 5.13
C ARG A 15 -7.19 7.86 5.05
N GLY A 16 -6.81 6.65 5.43
CA GLY A 16 -5.44 6.16 5.31
C GLY A 16 -4.95 6.15 3.85
N ARG A 17 -5.76 5.60 2.95
CA ARG A 17 -5.47 5.57 1.50
C ARG A 17 -5.38 6.97 0.89
N GLU A 18 -6.33 7.85 1.22
CA GLU A 18 -6.32 9.25 0.77
C GLU A 18 -5.08 9.99 1.27
N ALA A 19 -4.67 9.79 2.53
CA ALA A 19 -3.48 10.42 3.08
C ALA A 19 -2.18 9.93 2.42
N LEU A 20 -2.11 8.65 2.03
CA LEU A 20 -0.95 8.11 1.32
C LEU A 20 -0.85 8.62 -0.12
N THR A 21 -1.97 8.62 -0.84
CA THR A 21 -2.04 9.12 -2.22
C THR A 21 -1.80 10.63 -2.28
N TRP A 22 -2.39 11.41 -1.38
CA TRP A 22 -2.13 12.85 -1.26
C TRP A 22 -0.65 13.19 -1.08
N LYS A 23 0.11 12.36 -0.37
CA LYS A 23 1.55 12.57 -0.16
C LYS A 23 2.38 12.34 -1.43
N LEU A 24 1.82 11.72 -2.45
CA LEU A 24 2.45 11.55 -3.76
C LEU A 24 2.08 12.68 -4.74
N ASP A 25 1.03 13.46 -4.45
CA ASP A 25 0.54 14.51 -5.35
C ASP A 25 1.63 15.54 -5.65
N GLY A 26 1.94 15.70 -6.95
CA GLY A 26 2.92 16.66 -7.44
C GLY A 26 4.38 16.21 -7.31
N LEU A 27 4.66 15.00 -6.82
CA LEU A 27 6.01 14.46 -6.80
C LEU A 27 6.42 13.96 -8.19
N THR A 28 7.73 14.02 -8.45
CA THR A 28 8.32 13.31 -9.58
C THR A 28 8.49 11.82 -9.25
N GLU A 29 8.64 10.98 -10.28
CA GLU A 29 8.97 9.56 -10.12
C GLU A 29 10.19 9.35 -9.22
N HIS A 30 11.22 10.19 -9.39
CA HIS A 30 12.43 10.17 -8.57
C HIS A 30 12.12 10.50 -7.11
N ASP A 31 11.36 11.56 -6.85
CA ASP A 31 11.05 12.01 -5.50
C ASP A 31 10.17 11.02 -4.73
N ALA A 32 9.29 10.30 -5.43
CA ALA A 32 8.45 9.28 -4.82
C ALA A 32 9.24 8.01 -4.44
N ARG A 33 10.26 7.66 -5.25
CA ARG A 33 11.08 6.45 -5.07
C ARG A 33 12.34 6.62 -4.24
N ARG A 34 12.86 7.85 -4.10
CA ARG A 34 14.11 8.06 -3.38
C ARG A 34 13.96 7.62 -1.92
N PRO A 35 14.91 6.82 -1.37
CA PRO A 35 14.94 6.51 0.04
C PRO A 35 15.03 7.78 0.91
N LEU A 36 14.21 7.85 1.95
CA LEU A 36 14.23 8.91 2.97
C LEU A 36 14.79 8.42 4.31
N THR A 37 15.10 7.13 4.43
CA THR A 37 15.72 6.52 5.61
C THR A 37 16.89 5.62 5.21
N PRO A 38 17.83 5.32 6.13
CA PRO A 38 18.93 4.38 5.87
C PRO A 38 18.47 2.97 5.52
N THR A 39 17.26 2.58 5.90
CA THR A 39 16.67 1.26 5.61
C THR A 39 15.97 1.21 4.25
N GLY A 40 16.08 2.24 3.42
CA GLY A 40 15.54 2.24 2.06
C GLY A 40 14.08 2.70 1.92
N THR A 41 13.42 3.06 3.02
CA THR A 41 11.99 3.45 3.01
C THR A 41 11.77 4.69 2.15
N ASN A 42 10.84 4.60 1.21
CA ASN A 42 10.44 5.67 0.30
C ASN A 42 8.91 5.77 0.25
N LEU A 43 8.37 6.88 -0.28
CA LEU A 43 6.93 7.15 -0.24
C LEU A 43 6.14 6.20 -1.13
N LEU A 44 6.64 5.88 -2.33
CA LEU A 44 5.95 4.96 -3.24
C LEU A 44 5.92 3.53 -2.69
N GLY A 45 6.98 3.10 -2.01
CA GLY A 45 7.07 1.83 -1.31
C GLY A 45 6.04 1.70 -0.18
N LEU A 46 5.76 2.78 0.55
CA LEU A 46 4.68 2.79 1.55
C LEU A 46 3.30 2.58 0.91
N VAL A 47 3.06 3.18 -0.26
CA VAL A 47 1.81 2.95 -1.01
C VAL A 47 1.73 1.49 -1.44
N ASN A 48 2.80 0.94 -2.03
CA ASN A 48 2.84 -0.45 -2.48
C ASN A 48 2.58 -1.44 -1.34
N HIS A 49 3.26 -1.28 -0.21
CA HIS A 49 3.06 -2.12 0.99
C HIS A 49 1.59 -2.14 1.42
N THR A 50 0.96 -0.96 1.54
CA THR A 50 -0.45 -0.90 1.94
C THR A 50 -1.42 -1.45 0.89
N ALA A 51 -1.09 -1.33 -0.39
CA ALA A 51 -1.89 -1.90 -1.47
C ALA A 51 -1.82 -3.43 -1.48
N VAL A 52 -0.63 -4.00 -1.30
CA VAL A 52 -0.40 -5.45 -1.17
C VAL A 52 -1.14 -6.01 0.04
N CYS A 53 -0.95 -5.39 1.22
CA CYS A 53 -1.67 -5.78 2.44
C CYS A 53 -3.19 -5.76 2.25
N ALA A 54 -3.74 -4.74 1.59
CA ALA A 54 -5.17 -4.66 1.32
C ALA A 54 -5.64 -5.73 0.32
N ALA A 55 -4.89 -5.94 -0.77
CA ALA A 55 -5.21 -6.91 -1.81
C ALA A 55 -5.24 -8.34 -1.26
N GLU A 56 -4.24 -8.71 -0.46
CA GLU A 56 -4.16 -10.03 0.16
C GLU A 56 -5.20 -10.19 1.27
N TYR A 57 -5.17 -9.31 2.29
CA TYR A 57 -6.01 -9.47 3.48
C TYR A 57 -7.50 -9.46 3.13
N PHE A 58 -7.95 -8.49 2.34
CA PHE A 58 -9.36 -8.41 1.97
C PHE A 58 -9.73 -9.45 0.92
N GLY A 59 -8.80 -9.83 0.04
CA GLY A 59 -9.03 -10.89 -0.93
C GLY A 59 -9.32 -12.22 -0.25
N VAL A 60 -8.52 -12.61 0.74
CA VAL A 60 -8.77 -13.81 1.55
C VAL A 60 -10.03 -13.66 2.40
N THR A 61 -10.20 -12.52 3.09
CA THR A 61 -11.31 -12.31 4.03
C THR A 61 -12.68 -12.35 3.36
N PHE A 62 -12.79 -11.85 2.13
CA PHE A 62 -14.06 -11.75 1.41
C PHE A 62 -14.22 -12.76 0.27
N ASP A 63 -13.35 -13.78 0.20
CA ASP A 63 -13.35 -14.81 -0.85
C ASP A 63 -13.28 -14.21 -2.28
N ARG A 64 -12.40 -13.20 -2.41
CA ARG A 64 -12.15 -12.44 -3.65
C ARG A 64 -10.64 -12.23 -3.85
N PRO A 65 -9.85 -13.31 -3.98
CA PRO A 65 -8.39 -13.21 -4.06
C PRO A 65 -7.95 -12.29 -5.20
N PHE A 66 -6.84 -11.58 -4.98
CA PHE A 66 -6.21 -10.76 -6.02
C PHE A 66 -5.61 -11.66 -7.11
N GLU A 67 -5.87 -11.33 -8.38
CA GLU A 67 -5.50 -12.18 -9.53
C GLU A 67 -4.04 -11.99 -9.99
N GLY A 68 -3.40 -10.90 -9.60
CA GLY A 68 -2.02 -10.59 -9.97
C GLY A 68 -0.97 -11.20 -9.03
N PRO A 69 0.33 -11.14 -9.41
CA PRO A 69 1.39 -11.57 -8.52
C PRO A 69 1.42 -10.68 -7.27
N LEU A 70 1.56 -11.32 -6.11
CA LEU A 70 1.88 -10.65 -4.85
C LEU A 70 3.35 -10.89 -4.51
N PRO A 71 4.03 -9.94 -3.85
CA PRO A 71 5.41 -10.13 -3.37
C PRO A 71 5.51 -11.33 -2.40
N ASP A 72 6.61 -12.08 -2.49
CA ASP A 72 6.92 -13.18 -1.57
C ASP A 72 7.56 -12.62 -0.28
N VAL A 73 6.70 -12.29 0.68
CA VAL A 73 7.12 -11.73 1.98
C VAL A 73 7.73 -12.76 2.93
N ASP A 74 7.55 -14.06 2.66
CA ASP A 74 8.20 -15.12 3.43
C ASP A 74 9.68 -15.26 3.04
N ALA A 75 10.00 -15.07 1.76
CA ALA A 75 11.38 -15.04 1.27
C ALA A 75 12.10 -13.72 1.62
N ASP A 76 11.42 -12.58 1.54
CA ASP A 76 11.94 -11.27 1.93
C ASP A 76 10.85 -10.45 2.66
N PRO A 77 10.98 -10.20 3.98
CA PRO A 77 10.02 -9.43 4.77
C PRO A 77 9.80 -7.98 4.31
N HIS A 78 10.62 -7.48 3.39
CA HIS A 78 10.51 -6.15 2.81
C HIS A 78 10.10 -6.14 1.33
N ALA A 79 9.77 -7.31 0.75
CA ALA A 79 9.44 -7.44 -0.67
C ALA A 79 8.28 -6.54 -1.11
N ASP A 80 7.31 -6.30 -0.23
CA ASP A 80 6.15 -5.45 -0.50
C ASP A 80 6.41 -3.95 -0.33
N PHE A 81 7.57 -3.53 0.18
CA PHE A 81 8.04 -2.15 0.11
C PHE A 81 8.77 -1.83 -1.20
N VAL A 82 9.07 -2.85 -2.01
CA VAL A 82 9.74 -2.68 -3.31
C VAL A 82 8.70 -2.51 -4.41
N VAL A 83 8.79 -1.39 -5.12
CA VAL A 83 7.92 -1.09 -6.26
C VAL A 83 8.61 -1.55 -7.53
N PRO A 84 8.03 -2.47 -8.31
CA PRO A 84 8.59 -2.89 -9.60
C PRO A 84 8.88 -1.70 -10.52
N ALA A 85 9.92 -1.82 -11.35
CA ALA A 85 10.39 -0.72 -12.21
C ALA A 85 9.38 -0.37 -13.32
N ASP A 86 8.51 -1.31 -13.67
CA ASP A 86 7.43 -1.18 -14.66
C ASP A 86 6.13 -0.59 -14.09
N VAL A 87 6.03 -0.43 -12.77
CA VAL A 87 4.89 0.21 -12.10
C VAL A 87 5.23 1.68 -11.83
N SER A 88 4.73 2.62 -12.62
CA SER A 88 4.95 4.07 -12.41
C SER A 88 4.00 4.67 -11.36
N LEU A 89 4.31 5.90 -10.92
CA LEU A 89 3.38 6.74 -10.13
C LEU A 89 2.04 6.97 -10.86
#